data_AF-A0A1G9G2Y0-F1
#
_entry.id   AF-A0A1G9G2Y0-F1
#
_cell.length_a   1.000
_cell.length_b   1.000
_cell.length_c   1.000
_cell.angle_alpha   90.00
_cell.angle_beta   90.00
_cell.angle_gamma   90.00
#
_symmetry.space_group_name_H-M   'P 1'
#
loop_
_entity.id
_entity.type
_entity.pdbx_description
1 polymer ?
#
loop_
_entity_poly.entity_id
_entity_poly.type
_entity_poly.pdbx_seq_one_letter_code
_entity_poly.pdbx_strand_id
1 'polypeptide(L)' 'MMGGMWWSGPGGLVWFLIYAVLVVVPFWRLLPRFGIPNWVALVAIFPLGALILLWVMAFRDELGGRRG' A
#
# COMPACT_ATOMS: atom_id res chain seq x y z
N MET A 1 -24.59 -18.65 -15.22
CA MET A 1 -23.52 -18.49 -14.21
C MET A 1 -22.18 -18.53 -14.93
N MET A 2 -21.57 -17.37 -15.22
CA MET A 2 -20.31 -17.23 -16.01
C MET A 2 -19.31 -16.29 -15.29
N GLY A 3 -19.35 -16.21 -13.96
CA GLY A 3 -18.55 -15.25 -13.18
C GLY A 3 -17.23 -15.79 -12.61
N GLY A 4 -16.96 -17.09 -12.72
CA GLY A 4 -15.83 -17.72 -12.02
C GLY A 4 -14.53 -17.88 -12.82
N MET A 5 -14.57 -17.75 -14.15
CA MET A 5 -13.43 -18.12 -15.00
C MET A 5 -12.32 -17.06 -15.06
N TRP A 6 -12.63 -15.79 -14.77
CA TRP A 6 -11.66 -14.69 -14.75
C TRP A 6 -10.80 -14.65 -13.50
N TRP A 7 -11.28 -15.22 -12.37
CA TRP A 7 -10.58 -15.18 -11.09
C TRP A 7 -9.64 -16.36 -10.87
N SER A 8 -9.98 -17.53 -11.43
CA SER A 8 -9.26 -18.79 -11.20
C SER A 8 -8.23 -19.16 -12.28
N GLY A 9 -8.05 -18.32 -13.30
CA GLY A 9 -7.12 -18.53 -14.42
C GLY A 9 -6.08 -17.41 -14.56
N PRO A 10 -5.33 -17.36 -15.68
CA PRO A 10 -4.31 -16.32 -15.93
C PRO A 10 -4.84 -14.88 -15.77
N GLY A 11 -6.14 -14.65 -16.00
CA GLY A 11 -6.80 -13.36 -15.76
C GLY A 11 -6.77 -12.92 -14.28
N GLY A 12 -6.82 -13.86 -13.33
CA GLY A 12 -6.79 -13.56 -11.91
C GLY A 12 -5.43 -13.04 -11.46
N LEU A 13 -4.34 -13.60 -12.01
CA LEU A 13 -2.98 -13.12 -11.74
C LEU A 13 -2.75 -11.71 -12.30
N VAL A 14 -3.24 -11.43 -13.51
CA VAL A 14 -3.18 -10.08 -14.11
C VAL A 14 -3.93 -9.07 -13.24
N TRP A 15 -5.14 -9.42 -12.81
CA TRP A 15 -5.93 -8.56 -11.90
C TRP A 15 -5.25 -8.35 -10.54
N PHE A 16 -4.61 -9.39 -9.98
CA PHE A 16 -3.84 -9.26 -8.74
C PHE A 16 -2.67 -8.29 -8.90
N LEU A 17 -1.93 -8.35 -10.02
CA LEU A 17 -0.84 -7.41 -10.30
C LEU A 17 -1.35 -5.99 -10.47
N ILE A 18 -2.47 -5.78 -11.18
CA ILE A 18 -3.09 -4.46 -11.33
C ILE A 18 -3.48 -3.92 -9.94
N TYR A 19 -4.13 -4.73 -9.11
CA TYR A 19 -4.49 -4.35 -7.75
C TYR A 19 -3.27 -4.00 -6.90
N ALA A 20 -2.23 -4.83 -6.92
CA ALA A 20 -0.98 -4.58 -6.21
C ALA A 20 -0.34 -3.24 -6.63
N VAL A 21 -0.33 -2.92 -7.93
CA VAL A 21 0.16 -1.63 -8.44
C VAL A 21 -0.70 -0.48 -7.93
N LEU A 22 -2.03 -0.58 -8.01
CA LEU A 22 -2.94 0.46 -7.53
C LEU A 22 -2.77 0.74 -6.02
N VAL A 23 -2.42 -0.27 -5.24
CA VAL A 23 -2.18 -0.13 -3.79
C VAL A 23 -0.76 0.33 -3.48
N VAL A 24 0.28 -0.22 -4.11
CA VAL A 24 1.69 0.08 -3.74
C VAL A 24 2.16 1.43 -4.27
N VAL A 25 1.78 1.81 -5.50
CA VAL A 25 2.21 3.06 -6.14
C VAL A 25 1.88 4.33 -5.34
N PRO A 26 0.68 4.51 -4.76
CA PRO A 26 0.42 5.68 -3.92
C PRO A 26 1.34 5.72 -2.69
N PHE A 27 1.67 4.58 -2.09
CA PHE A 27 2.62 4.53 -0.96
C PHE A 27 4.05 4.88 -1.40
N TRP A 28 4.49 4.50 -2.61
CA TRP A 28 5.77 5.00 -3.16
C TRP A 28 5.82 6.52 -3.31
N ARG A 29 4.67 7.19 -3.50
CA ARG A 29 4.61 8.65 -3.58
C ARG A 29 4.46 9.31 -2.21
N LEU A 30 3.82 8.62 -1.26
CA LEU A 30 3.58 9.10 0.11
C LEU A 30 4.82 8.93 0.99
N LEU A 31 5.36 7.72 1.11
CA LEU A 31 6.42 7.38 2.06
C LEU A 31 7.66 8.30 2.00
N PRO A 32 8.19 8.72 0.83
CA PRO A 32 9.32 9.65 0.75
C PRO A 32 9.03 11.04 1.31
N ARG A 33 7.77 11.51 1.25
CA ARG A 33 7.38 12.80 1.83
C ARG A 33 7.48 12.78 3.34
N PHE A 34 7.32 11.58 3.90
CA PHE A 34 7.59 11.32 5.29
C PHE A 34 9.11 11.06 5.47
N GLY A 35 9.85 10.55 4.50
CA GLY A 35 11.25 10.15 4.69
C GLY A 35 11.36 8.70 5.15
N ILE A 36 10.31 7.93 4.90
CA ILE A 36 10.32 6.47 4.95
C ILE A 36 10.82 5.98 3.58
N PRO A 37 11.72 4.98 3.52
CA PRO A 37 12.26 4.52 2.25
C PRO A 37 11.21 3.83 1.37
N ASN A 38 11.31 4.01 0.05
CA ASN A 38 10.30 3.56 -0.92
C ASN A 38 10.02 2.06 -0.91
N TRP A 39 11.03 1.21 -0.69
CA TRP A 39 10.85 -0.23 -0.69
C TRP A 39 9.85 -0.71 0.37
N VAL A 40 9.63 0.07 1.43
CA VAL A 40 8.66 -0.22 2.50
C VAL A 40 7.21 -0.19 1.99
N ALA A 41 6.93 0.51 0.88
CA ALA A 41 5.59 0.53 0.29
C ALA A 41 5.10 -0.86 -0.16
N LEU A 42 6.01 -1.82 -0.40
CA LEU A 42 5.63 -3.19 -0.74
C LEU A 42 4.83 -3.86 0.38
N VAL A 43 5.05 -3.46 1.64
CA VAL A 43 4.28 -3.95 2.80
C VAL A 43 2.80 -3.57 2.69
N ALA A 44 2.47 -2.49 1.96
CA ALA A 44 1.09 -2.06 1.73
C ALA A 44 0.28 -3.04 0.87
N ILE A 45 0.91 -4.00 0.19
CA ILE A 45 0.18 -5.07 -0.52
C ILE A 45 -0.67 -5.90 0.44
N PHE A 46 -0.27 -5.98 1.71
CA PHE A 46 -1.05 -6.58 2.78
C PHE A 46 -1.93 -5.51 3.43
N PRO A 47 -3.24 -5.73 3.58
CA PRO A 47 -4.15 -4.75 4.16
C PRO A 47 -3.71 -4.23 5.55
N LEU A 48 -3.21 -5.14 6.40
CA LEU A 48 -2.68 -4.77 7.71
C LEU A 48 -1.38 -3.96 7.61
N GLY A 49 -0.52 -4.28 6.64
CA GLY A 49 0.69 -3.53 6.37
C GLY A 49 0.38 -2.10 5.91
N ALA A 50 -0.60 -1.93 5.03
CA ALA A 50 -1.10 -0.61 4.63
C ALA A 50 -1.64 0.17 5.83
N LEU A 51 -2.45 -0.48 6.69
CA LEU A 51 -2.99 0.16 7.90
C LEU A 51 -1.89 0.63 8.85
N ILE A 52 -0.86 -0.20 9.10
CA ILE A 52 0.29 0.18 9.93
C ILE A 52 1.04 1.36 9.31
N LEU A 53 1.31 1.33 8.00
CA LEU A 53 2.00 2.42 7.32
C LEU A 53 1.22 3.73 7.40
N LEU A 54 -0.10 3.67 7.22
CA LEU A 54 -0.98 4.83 7.39
C LEU A 54 -0.95 5.34 8.83
N TRP A 55 -1.00 4.46 9.83
CA TRP A 55 -0.92 4.82 11.23
C TRP A 55 0.41 5.52 11.55
N VAL A 56 1.54 4.93 11.14
CA VAL A 56 2.87 5.52 11.33
C VAL A 56 2.98 6.89 10.65
N MET A 57 2.43 7.07 9.44
CA MET A 57 2.43 8.36 8.76
C MET A 57 1.52 9.39 9.44
N ALA A 58 0.34 8.98 9.93
CA ALA A 58 -0.62 9.85 10.59
C ALA A 58 -0.10 10.37 11.94
N PHE A 59 0.50 9.51 12.74
CA PHE A 59 0.97 9.84 14.09
C PHE A 59 2.41 10.33 14.14
N ARG A 60 3.06 10.46 12.98
CA ARG A 60 4.50 10.77 12.94
C ARG A 60 4.85 12.15 13.47
N ASP A 61 4.01 13.12 13.19
CA ASP A 61 4.20 14.50 13.65
C ASP A 61 3.90 14.61 15.15
N GLU A 62 3.01 13.75 15.67
CA GLU A 62 2.69 13.63 17.10
C GLU A 62 3.81 12.94 17.90
N LEU A 63 4.48 11.95 17.30
CA LEU A 63 5.61 11.22 17.90
C LEU A 63 6.94 11.99 17.84
N GLY A 64 7.08 12.94 16.90
CA GLY A 64 8.30 13.70 16.66
C GLY A 64 8.57 14.87 17.61
N GLY A 65 7.62 15.21 18.49
CA GLY A 65 7.78 16.31 19.44
C GLY A 65 7.87 17.69 18.78
N ARG A 66 6.71 18.32 18.56
CA ARG A 66 6.46 19.78 18.43
C ARG A 66 7.58 20.64 17.81
N ARG A 67 7.35 21.15 16.59
CA ARG A 67 7.71 22.52 16.21
C ARG A 67 6.56 23.19 15.44
N GLY A 68 5.56 23.60 16.22
CA GLY A 68 4.43 24.47 15.91
C GLY A 68 3.82 24.87 17.23
#